data_AF-X1S442-F1
#
_entry.id   AF-X1S442-F1
#
_cell.length_a   1.000
_cell.length_b   1.000
_cell.length_c   1.000
_cell.angle_alpha   90.00
_cell.angle_beta   90.00
_cell.angle_gamma   90.00
#
_symmetry.space_group_name_H-M   'P 1'
#
loop_
_entity.id
_entity.type
_entity.pdbx_description
1 polymer ?
#
loop_
_entity_poly.entity_id
_entity_poly.type
_entity_poly.pdbx_seq_one_letter_code
_entity_poly.pdbx_strand_id
1 'polypeptide(L)'
;MELGNEMFVENFPSELQGKSLGLVINHSSVLPPGRSLVQALLEKGQKIQAIFSPEHGFSGTVEAGTEVKDSQLKDIMIYSLY
;
A
#
# COMPACT_ATOMS: atom_id res chain seq x y z
N MET A 1 -16.90 -3.28 -13.92
CA MET A 1 -15.54 -3.86 -13.99
C MET A 1 -14.97 -3.68 -12.60
N GLU A 2 -14.52 -4.76 -11.98
CA GLU A 2 -13.90 -4.74 -10.65
C GLU A 2 -12.38 -4.82 -10.83
N LEU A 3 -11.65 -3.99 -10.09
CA LEU A 3 -10.19 -3.96 -10.10
C LEU A 3 -9.62 -5.12 -9.26
N GLY A 4 -8.40 -5.54 -9.57
CA GLY A 4 -7.75 -6.64 -8.85
C GLY A 4 -7.56 -6.37 -7.35
N ASN A 5 -7.34 -5.10 -6.97
CA ASN A 5 -7.24 -4.70 -5.56
C ASN A 5 -8.59 -4.77 -4.83
N GLU A 6 -9.71 -4.52 -5.52
CA GLU A 6 -11.06 -4.71 -4.97
C GLU A 6 -11.28 -6.18 -4.65
N MET A 7 -11.10 -7.04 -5.66
CA MET A 7 -11.27 -8.49 -5.51
C MET A 7 -10.35 -9.07 -4.43
N PHE A 8 -9.11 -8.60 -4.34
CA PHE A 8 -8.16 -9.04 -3.32
C PHE A 8 -8.58 -8.67 -1.90
N VAL A 9 -9.15 -7.48 -1.70
CA VAL A 9 -9.60 -7.03 -0.37
C VAL A 9 -10.89 -7.75 0.03
N GLU A 10 -11.82 -7.91 -0.91
CA GLU A 10 -13.08 -8.61 -0.67
C GLU A 10 -12.85 -10.10 -0.38
N ASN A 11 -12.06 -10.76 -1.22
CA ASN A 11 -11.77 -12.20 -1.17
C ASN A 11 -10.36 -12.47 -0.65
N PHE A 12 -10.00 -11.84 0.48
CA PHE A 12 -8.66 -11.92 1.02
C PHE A 12 -8.23 -13.39 1.25
N PRO A 13 -7.15 -13.86 0.60
CA PRO A 13 -6.76 -15.27 0.64
C PRO A 13 -6.52 -15.78 2.06
N SER A 14 -7.11 -16.93 2.38
CA SER A 14 -7.00 -17.56 3.70
C SER A 14 -5.55 -17.87 4.08
N GLU A 15 -4.74 -18.20 3.09
CA GLU A 15 -3.33 -18.53 3.17
C GLU A 15 -2.48 -17.35 3.61
N LEU A 16 -2.98 -16.12 3.45
CA LEU A 16 -2.32 -14.89 3.87
C LEU A 16 -2.78 -14.39 5.24
N GLN A 17 -3.80 -15.01 5.85
CA GLN A 17 -4.27 -14.60 7.17
C GLN A 17 -3.19 -14.78 8.24
N GLY A 18 -3.02 -13.76 9.08
CA GLY A 18 -2.00 -13.72 10.13
C GLY A 18 -0.56 -13.56 9.62
N LYS A 19 -0.32 -13.55 8.31
CA LYS A 19 0.99 -13.26 7.74
C LYS A 19 1.26 -11.76 7.75
N SER A 20 2.55 -11.41 7.82
CA SER A 20 3.00 -10.03 7.63
C SER A 20 3.09 -9.74 6.14
N LEU A 21 2.36 -8.74 5.66
CA LEU A 21 2.31 -8.36 4.25
C LEU A 21 3.36 -7.29 3.94
N GLY A 22 4.06 -7.48 2.82
CA GLY A 22 4.83 -6.43 2.14
C GLY A 22 4.07 -5.98 0.90
N LEU A 23 3.86 -4.69 0.72
CA LEU A 23 3.07 -4.14 -0.40
C LEU A 23 3.98 -3.38 -1.36
N VAL A 24 3.88 -3.66 -2.65
CA VAL A 24 4.54 -2.86 -3.71
C VAL A 24 3.49 -1.96 -4.35
N ILE A 25 3.44 -0.70 -3.96
CA ILE A 25 2.34 0.22 -4.29
C ILE A 25 2.80 1.68 -4.40
N ASN A 26 1.97 2.51 -5.05
CA ASN A 26 2.12 3.96 -5.14
C ASN A 26 0.83 4.67 -4.72
N HIS A 27 0.78 6.01 -4.85
CA HIS A 27 -0.37 6.82 -4.45
C HIS A 27 -1.67 6.48 -5.21
N SER A 28 -1.61 5.90 -6.41
CA SER A 28 -2.80 5.52 -7.18
C SER A 28 -3.40 4.17 -6.77
N SER A 29 -2.83 3.52 -5.75
CA SER A 29 -3.31 2.23 -5.23
C SER A 29 -4.55 2.42 -4.34
N VAL A 30 -5.66 2.81 -4.96
CA VAL A 30 -6.95 3.13 -4.32
C VAL A 30 -8.07 2.20 -4.79
N LEU A 31 -9.00 1.92 -3.89
CA LEU A 31 -10.28 1.25 -4.13
C LEU A 31 -11.35 2.31 -4.40
N PRO A 32 -12.33 2.07 -5.27
CA PRO A 32 -13.50 2.92 -5.40
C PRO A 32 -14.24 3.10 -4.06
N PRO A 33 -14.71 4.32 -3.73
CA PRO A 33 -14.67 5.56 -4.51
C PRO A 33 -13.42 6.45 -4.28
N GLY A 34 -12.33 5.93 -3.73
CA GLY A 34 -11.08 6.68 -3.48
C GLY A 34 -10.34 6.29 -2.21
N ARG A 35 -10.64 5.11 -1.64
CA ARG A 35 -10.07 4.64 -0.38
C ARG A 35 -8.71 4.00 -0.63
N SER A 36 -7.68 4.34 0.14
CA SER A 36 -6.37 3.71 0.04
C SER A 36 -6.42 2.19 0.30
N LEU A 37 -5.72 1.39 -0.53
CA LEU A 37 -5.58 -0.05 -0.32
C LEU A 37 -4.95 -0.38 1.05
N VAL A 38 -3.97 0.42 1.50
CA VAL A 38 -3.33 0.25 2.81
C VAL A 38 -4.35 0.37 3.93
N GLN A 39 -5.20 1.40 3.89
CA GLN A 39 -6.26 1.58 4.88
C GLN A 39 -7.27 0.43 4.83
N ALA A 40 -7.60 -0.07 3.65
CA ALA A 40 -8.50 -1.21 3.49
C ALA A 40 -7.99 -2.48 4.17
N LEU A 41 -6.72 -2.79 3.99
CA LEU A 41 -6.11 -3.98 4.61
C LEU A 41 -5.93 -3.82 6.12
N LEU A 42 -5.56 -2.64 6.60
CA LEU A 42 -5.44 -2.37 8.04
C LEU A 42 -6.78 -2.49 8.78
N GLU A 43 -7.87 -1.95 8.22
CA GLU A 43 -9.21 -2.09 8.83
C GLU A 43 -9.73 -3.52 8.83
N LYS A 44 -9.27 -4.37 7.89
CA LYS A 44 -9.49 -5.82 7.90
C LYS A 44 -8.59 -6.57 8.89
N GLY A 45 -7.83 -5.86 9.73
CA GLY A 45 -6.94 -6.45 10.72
C GLY A 45 -5.69 -7.12 10.12
N GLN A 46 -5.38 -6.86 8.86
CA GLN A 46 -4.18 -7.43 8.23
C GLN A 46 -2.94 -6.68 8.67
N LYS A 47 -1.87 -7.42 8.94
CA LYS A 47 -0.59 -6.85 9.37
C LYS A 47 0.23 -6.44 8.15
N ILE A 48 0.42 -5.15 7.95
CA ILE A 48 1.33 -4.61 6.94
C ILE A 48 2.65 -4.28 7.63
N GLN A 49 3.75 -4.88 7.16
CA GLN A 49 5.08 -4.71 7.77
C GLN A 49 5.95 -3.73 6.98
N ALA A 50 5.75 -3.67 5.66
CA ALA A 50 6.53 -2.82 4.78
C ALA A 50 5.71 -2.41 3.56
N ILE A 51 5.97 -1.20 3.08
CA ILE A 51 5.50 -0.69 1.79
C ILE A 51 6.74 -0.38 0.95
N PHE A 52 6.72 -0.75 -0.31
CA PHE A 52 7.76 -0.48 -1.28
C PHE A 52 7.16 0.38 -2.39
N SER A 53 7.69 1.58 -2.60
CA SER A 53 7.13 2.53 -3.57
C SER A 53 8.13 2.79 -4.71
N PRO A 54 7.74 2.58 -5.98
CA PRO A 54 8.63 2.82 -7.13
C PRO A 54 8.97 4.30 -7.33
N GLU A 55 8.10 5.19 -7.85
CA GLU A 55 8.65 6.38 -8.55
C GLU A 55 8.19 7.78 -8.05
N HIS A 56 7.23 7.89 -7.13
CA HIS A 56 6.64 9.21 -6.77
C HIS A 56 6.35 9.42 -5.28
N GLY A 57 6.90 8.56 -4.43
CA GLY A 57 6.61 8.56 -3.00
C GLY A 57 5.17 8.19 -2.67
N PHE A 58 4.99 7.68 -1.47
CA PHE A 58 3.72 7.11 -1.01
C PHE A 58 2.58 8.15 -0.90
N SER A 59 2.91 9.43 -0.68
CA SER A 59 1.94 10.51 -0.49
C SER A 59 1.53 11.23 -1.79
N GLY A 60 2.22 11.01 -2.91
CA GLY A 60 1.95 11.71 -4.19
C GLY A 60 2.16 13.23 -4.13
N THR A 61 2.73 13.76 -3.05
CA THR A 61 3.06 15.18 -2.85
C THR A 61 4.48 15.54 -3.26
N VAL A 62 5.26 14.57 -3.73
CA VAL A 62 6.65 14.78 -4.11
C VAL A 62 6.72 14.98 -5.63
N GLU A 63 7.21 16.13 -6.06
CA GLU A 63 7.39 16.45 -7.48
C GLU A 63 8.32 15.44 -8.16
N ALA A 64 8.04 15.14 -9.43
CA ALA A 64 8.88 14.29 -10.26
C ALA A 64 10.33 14.81 -10.23
N GLY A 65 11.27 13.97 -9.77
CA GLY A 65 12.69 14.30 -9.70
C GLY A 65 13.26 14.66 -8.32
N THR A 66 12.47 14.56 -7.24
CA THR A 66 12.99 14.72 -5.87
C THR A 66 13.31 13.35 -5.26
N GLU A 67 14.49 13.18 -4.63
CA GLU A 67 14.81 11.97 -3.85
C GLU A 67 13.71 11.70 -2.81
N VAL A 68 13.01 10.59 -2.95
CA VAL A 68 12.07 10.11 -1.94
C VAL A 68 12.85 9.23 -0.99
N LYS A 69 13.19 9.76 0.18
CA LYS A 69 13.81 8.96 1.24
C LYS A 69 12.79 8.03 1.87
N ASP A 70 13.29 6.93 2.44
CA ASP A 70 12.50 6.05 3.28
C ASP A 70 11.71 6.86 4.31
N SER A 71 10.44 6.50 4.47
CA SER A 71 9.51 7.19 5.36
C SER A 71 8.74 6.19 6.22
N GLN A 72 8.02 6.68 7.21
CA GLN A 72 7.29 5.85 8.14
C GLN A 72 5.83 6.30 8.22
N LEU A 73 4.90 5.36 8.01
CA LEU A 73 3.48 5.55 8.24
C LEU A 73 3.09 4.76 9.49
N LYS A 74 2.89 5.46 10.62
CA LYS A 74 2.68 4.83 11.94
C LYS A 74 3.86 3.92 12.28
N ASP A 75 3.68 2.61 12.30
CA ASP A 75 4.74 1.60 12.54
C ASP A 75 5.12 0.84 11.26
N ILE A 76 4.68 1.33 10.10
CA ILE A 76 4.91 0.71 8.80
C ILE A 76 6.05 1.45 8.10
N MET A 77 7.12 0.73 7.79
CA MET A 77 8.24 1.25 7.02
C MET A 77 7.87 1.36 5.54
N ILE A 78 8.19 2.49 4.93
CA ILE A 78 8.01 2.76 3.51
C ILE A 78 9.41 2.90 2.89
N TYR A 79 9.75 1.93 2.05
CA TYR A 79 11.01 1.90 1.32
C TYR A 79 10.82 2.48 -0.08
N SER A 80 11.69 3.40 -0.46
CA SER A 80 11.83 3.78 -1.88
C SER A 80 12.53 2.66 -2.63
N LEU A 81 12.06 2.32 -3.84
CA LEU A 81 12.76 1.37 -4.72
C LEU A 81 13.71 2.07 -5.72
N TYR A 82 13.94 3.36 -5.53
CA TYR A 82 14.89 4.19 -6.27
C TYR A 82 15.80 4.95 -5.29
#